data_AF-A0A3M8CPR0-F1
#
_entry.id   AF-A0A3M8CPR0-F1
#
_cell.length_a   1.000
_cell.length_b   1.000
_cell.length_c   1.000
_cell.angle_alpha   90.00
_cell.angle_beta   90.00
_cell.angle_gamma   90.00
#
_symmetry.space_group_name_H-M   'P 1'
#
loop_
_entity.id
_entity.type
_entity.pdbx_description
1 polymer ?
#
loop_
_entity_poly.entity_id
_entity_poly.type
_entity_poly.pdbx_seq_one_letter_code
_entity_poly.pdbx_strand_id
1 'polypeptide(L)'
;RHGYRHYKSNPEVCKSCPFLSKCTRSKNHRKVVTRHVWEDSKDWVRQNRLSKAGKKLYKKRKETIERSFADAKQLHGFRYCRLRGLRNVMEQALMTAAVQNMKKIALHLAKQG
;
A
#
# COMPACT_ATOMS: atom_id res chain seq x y z
N ARG A 1 19.89 5.37 -6.28
CA ARG A 1 18.66 5.19 -5.45
C ARG A 1 17.84 6.48 -5.53
N HIS A 2 16.75 6.52 -6.32
CA HIS A 2 15.92 7.72 -6.56
C HIS A 2 14.61 7.76 -5.75
N GLY A 3 14.43 6.88 -4.76
CA GLY A 3 13.16 6.74 -4.04
C GLY A 3 12.87 7.80 -2.98
N TYR A 4 13.83 8.70 -2.69
CA TYR A 4 13.74 9.65 -1.58
C TYR A 4 14.15 11.05 -2.01
N ARG A 5 13.46 12.04 -1.45
CA ARG A 5 13.80 13.47 -1.52
C ARG A 5 14.36 13.89 -0.17
N HIS A 6 15.45 14.66 -0.20
CA HIS A 6 16.09 15.20 0.99
C HIS A 6 15.94 16.71 0.99
N TYR A 7 15.26 17.22 2.01
CA TYR A 7 15.08 18.64 2.24
C TYR A 7 16.02 19.06 3.35
N LYS A 8 16.77 20.15 3.14
CA LYS A 8 17.76 20.66 4.09
C LYS A 8 17.37 22.08 4.47
N SER A 9 17.35 22.38 5.77
CA SER A 9 17.16 23.75 6.25
C SER A 9 18.43 24.59 6.00
N ASN A 10 18.27 25.91 5.94
CA ASN A 10 19.41 26.82 5.87
C ASN A 10 20.06 26.97 7.26
N PRO A 11 21.34 26.58 7.44
CA PRO A 11 22.04 26.69 8.73
C PRO A 11 22.07 28.11 9.29
N GLU A 12 22.25 29.13 8.45
CA GLU A 12 22.41 30.52 8.91
C GLU A 12 21.12 31.06 9.53
N VAL A 13 19.97 30.66 8.99
CA VAL A 13 18.65 30.98 9.55
C VAL A 13 18.38 30.15 10.81
N CYS A 14 18.83 28.89 10.85
CA CYS A 14 18.57 28.00 11.97
C CYS A 14 19.42 28.28 13.22
N LYS A 15 20.61 28.87 13.08
CA LYS A 15 21.50 29.23 14.21
C LYS A 15 20.81 30.12 15.25
N SER A 16 20.02 31.09 14.80
CA SER A 16 19.30 32.03 15.67
C SER A 16 17.90 31.54 16.08
N CYS A 17 17.50 30.33 15.70
CA CYS A 17 16.17 29.83 15.96
C CYS A 17 16.01 29.46 17.46
N PRO A 18 15.05 30.03 18.20
CA PRO A 18 14.84 29.72 19.62
C PRO A 18 14.42 28.26 19.87
N PHE A 19 13.94 27.57 18.83
CA PHE A 19 13.54 26.17 18.89
C PHE A 19 14.61 25.20 18.37
N LEU A 20 15.82 25.66 18.07
CA LEU A 20 16.89 24.85 17.46
C LEU A 20 17.16 23.55 18.25
N SER A 21 17.27 23.66 19.58
CA SER A 21 17.51 22.54 20.49
C SER A 21 16.40 21.48 20.48
N LYS A 22 15.15 21.88 20.20
CA LYS A 22 14.00 20.98 20.05
C LYS A 22 13.84 20.46 18.61
N CYS A 23 14.35 21.20 17.63
CA CYS A 23 14.10 20.97 16.21
C CYS A 23 15.10 20.00 15.54
N THR A 24 16.38 20.06 15.93
CA THR A 24 17.44 19.16 15.42
C THR A 24 18.61 19.05 16.40
N ARG A 25 19.25 17.87 16.44
CA ARG A 25 20.50 17.62 17.18
C ARG A 25 21.77 17.83 16.33
N SER A 26 21.61 18.37 15.12
CA SER A 26 22.70 18.56 14.17
C SER A 26 23.66 19.66 14.66
N LYS A 27 24.94 19.34 14.81
CA LYS A 27 26.00 20.30 15.17
C LYS A 27 26.15 21.44 14.17
N ASN A 28 25.81 21.19 12.91
CA ASN A 28 25.87 22.20 11.84
C ASN A 28 24.58 23.04 11.76
N HIS A 29 23.72 23.00 12.78
CA HIS A 29 22.43 23.68 12.84
C HIS A 29 21.55 23.44 11.59
N ARG A 30 21.73 22.28 10.95
CA ARG A 30 21.03 21.90 9.71
C ARG A 30 20.10 20.73 9.96
N LYS A 31 18.80 20.96 9.81
CA LYS A 31 17.80 19.89 9.82
C LYS A 31 17.72 19.26 8.44
N VAL A 32 17.76 17.93 8.40
CA VAL A 32 17.53 17.15 7.17
C VAL A 32 16.24 16.37 7.35
N VAL A 33 15.30 16.59 6.44
CA VAL A 33 14.05 15.84 6.38
C VAL A 33 14.11 14.96 5.14
N THR A 34 13.94 13.65 5.34
CA THR A 34 13.88 12.67 4.25
C THR A 34 12.42 12.29 4.03
N ARG A 35 11.90 12.52 2.83
CA ARG A 35 10.56 12.06 2.43
C ARG A 35 10.67 11.08 1.27
N HIS A 36 9.82 10.07 1.26
CA HIS A 36 9.70 9.18 0.10
C HIS A 36 9.06 9.94 -1.07
N VAL A 37 9.40 9.59 -2.32
CA VAL A 37 8.80 10.24 -3.50
C VAL A 37 7.28 10.02 -3.62
N TRP A 38 6.75 9.03 -2.88
CA TRP A 38 5.31 8.72 -2.78
C TRP A 38 4.72 9.07 -1.41
N GLU A 39 5.38 9.91 -0.61
CA GLU A 39 4.91 10.22 0.75
C GLU A 39 3.51 10.85 0.71
N ASP A 40 3.25 11.75 -0.23
CA ASP A 40 1.95 12.40 -0.36
C ASP A 40 0.84 11.40 -0.72
N SER A 41 1.12 10.42 -1.60
CA SER A 41 0.20 9.32 -1.89
C SER A 41 -0.05 8.46 -0.64
N LYS A 42 0.98 8.17 0.15
CA LYS A 42 0.84 7.40 1.40
C LYS A 42 0.00 8.14 2.43
N ASP A 43 0.23 9.45 2.57
CA ASP A 43 -0.54 10.31 3.47
C ASP A 43 -2.00 10.37 3.01
N TRP A 44 -2.28 10.51 1.71
CA TRP A 44 -3.63 10.44 1.15
C TRP A 44 -4.33 9.12 1.47
N VAL A 45 -3.68 7.97 1.24
CA VAL A 45 -4.23 6.65 1.58
C VAL A 45 -4.51 6.54 3.08
N ARG A 46 -3.60 7.05 3.93
CA ARG A 46 -3.79 7.06 5.39
C ARG A 46 -5.02 7.87 5.79
N GLN A 47 -5.19 9.07 5.25
CA GLN A 47 -6.35 9.91 5.54
C GLN A 47 -7.64 9.28 5.01
N ASN A 48 -7.62 8.73 3.79
CA ASN A 48 -8.76 8.03 3.23
C ASN A 48 -9.20 6.86 4.12
N ARG A 49 -8.26 6.06 4.64
CA ARG A 49 -8.55 4.96 5.58
C ARG A 49 -9.24 5.44 6.86
N LEU A 50 -8.89 6.63 7.36
CA LEU A 50 -9.48 7.20 8.58
C LEU A 50 -10.84 7.85 8.36
N SER A 51 -11.19 8.18 7.11
CA SER A 51 -12.49 8.74 6.75
C SER A 51 -13.65 7.79 7.09
N LYS A 52 -14.87 8.33 7.22
CA LYS A 52 -16.09 7.52 7.48
C LYS A 52 -16.30 6.47 6.39
N ALA A 53 -16.15 6.86 5.11
CA ALA A 53 -16.27 5.95 3.97
C ALA A 53 -15.18 4.86 3.99
N GLY A 54 -13.93 5.25 4.24
CA GLY A 54 -12.80 4.32 4.33
C GLY A 54 -12.97 3.29 5.44
N LYS A 55 -13.41 3.69 6.63
CA LYS A 55 -13.72 2.77 7.74
C LYS A 55 -14.84 1.79 7.38
N LYS A 56 -15.91 2.26 6.70
CA LYS A 56 -17.01 1.41 6.23
C LYS A 56 -16.52 0.38 5.20
N LEU A 57 -15.71 0.80 4.23
CA LEU A 57 -15.12 -0.09 3.23
C LEU A 57 -14.16 -1.09 3.88
N TYR A 58 -13.32 -0.65 4.81
CA TYR A 58 -12.38 -1.51 5.53
C TYR A 58 -13.09 -2.65 6.25
N LYS A 59 -14.22 -2.37 6.94
CA LYS A 59 -15.02 -3.41 7.61
C LYS A 59 -15.52 -4.48 6.64
N LYS A 60 -15.85 -4.12 5.39
CA LYS A 60 -16.33 -5.04 4.35
C LYS A 60 -15.22 -5.85 3.67
N ARG A 61 -13.94 -5.50 3.82
CA ARG A 61 -12.83 -6.19 3.14
C ARG A 61 -12.72 -7.66 3.54
N LYS A 62 -12.91 -7.96 4.83
CA LYS A 62 -12.88 -9.33 5.37
C LYS A 62 -13.92 -10.27 4.74
N GLU A 63 -15.05 -9.70 4.32
CA GLU A 63 -16.17 -10.43 3.70
C GLU A 63 -16.01 -10.59 2.20
N THR A 64 -15.27 -9.67 1.55
CA THR A 64 -15.20 -9.57 0.09
C THR A 64 -13.80 -9.92 -0.41
N ILE A 65 -12.91 -8.93 -0.42
CA ILE A 65 -11.60 -9.01 -1.07
C ILE A 65 -10.66 -9.97 -0.35
N GLU A 66 -10.61 -9.91 0.99
CA GLU A 66 -9.69 -10.76 1.77
C GLU A 66 -10.08 -12.24 1.67
N ARG A 67 -11.38 -12.54 1.60
CA ARG A 67 -11.87 -13.89 1.35
C ARG A 67 -11.43 -14.40 -0.03
N SER A 68 -11.56 -13.59 -1.07
CA SER A 68 -11.08 -13.95 -2.41
C SER A 68 -9.56 -14.23 -2.43
N PHE A 69 -8.75 -13.45 -1.71
CA PHE A 69 -7.31 -13.72 -1.59
C PHE A 69 -7.01 -14.97 -0.78
N ALA A 70 -7.78 -15.26 0.27
CA ALA A 70 -7.66 -16.51 1.03
C ALA A 70 -7.94 -17.71 0.14
N ASP A 71 -9.02 -17.68 -0.63
CA ASP A 71 -9.39 -18.73 -1.58
C ASP A 71 -8.32 -18.91 -2.66
N ALA A 72 -7.75 -17.82 -3.18
CA ALA A 72 -6.66 -17.89 -4.15
C ALA A 72 -5.47 -18.69 -3.57
N LYS A 73 -5.09 -18.39 -2.32
CA LYS A 73 -3.97 -19.05 -1.66
C LYS A 73 -4.24 -20.52 -1.35
N GLN A 74 -5.42 -20.83 -0.81
CA GLN A 74 -5.74 -22.18 -0.30
C GLN A 74 -6.23 -23.11 -1.40
N LEU A 75 -7.06 -22.62 -2.33
CA LEU A 75 -7.74 -23.46 -3.33
C LEU A 75 -7.11 -23.38 -4.71
N HIS A 76 -6.40 -22.28 -5.03
CA HIS A 76 -5.80 -22.07 -6.35
C HIS A 76 -4.27 -22.04 -6.33
N GLY A 77 -3.65 -22.51 -5.25
CA GLY A 77 -2.20 -22.69 -5.17
C GLY A 77 -1.40 -21.38 -5.19
N PHE A 78 -2.04 -20.25 -4.90
CA PHE A 78 -1.43 -18.91 -4.97
C PHE A 78 -0.53 -18.59 -3.76
N ARG A 79 -0.25 -19.58 -2.91
CA ARG A 79 0.74 -19.47 -1.82
C ARG A 79 2.17 -19.36 -2.35
N TYR A 80 2.43 -19.90 -3.54
CA TYR A 80 3.74 -19.88 -4.18
C TYR A 80 3.63 -19.48 -5.65
N CYS A 81 4.66 -18.79 -6.13
CA CYS A 81 4.87 -18.60 -7.57
C CYS A 81 5.33 -19.95 -8.15
N ARG A 82 4.49 -20.59 -8.96
CA ARG A 82 4.79 -21.91 -9.55
C ARG A 82 5.68 -21.79 -10.78
N LEU A 83 5.62 -20.64 -11.45
CA LEU A 83 6.39 -20.33 -12.63
C LEU A 83 7.52 -19.35 -12.31
N ARG A 84 8.61 -19.41 -13.09
CA ARG A 84 9.75 -18.48 -12.97
C ARG A 84 9.59 -17.32 -13.95
N GLY A 85 9.98 -16.12 -13.52
CA GLY A 85 9.93 -14.89 -14.32
C GLY A 85 8.61 -14.12 -14.18
N LEU A 86 8.70 -12.79 -14.25
CA LEU A 86 7.57 -11.88 -13.99
C LEU A 86 6.36 -12.16 -14.88
N ARG A 87 6.59 -12.34 -16.20
CA ARG A 87 5.53 -12.60 -17.17
C ARG A 87 4.72 -13.85 -16.81
N ASN A 88 5.42 -14.95 -16.53
CA ASN A 88 4.77 -16.23 -16.26
C ASN A 88 4.04 -16.20 -14.90
N VAL A 89 4.58 -15.51 -13.88
CA VAL A 89 3.88 -15.30 -12.61
C VAL A 89 2.62 -14.43 -12.79
N MET A 90 2.69 -13.43 -13.67
CA MET A 90 1.54 -12.60 -14.02
C MET A 90 0.45 -13.43 -14.71
N GLU A 91 0.80 -14.32 -15.63
CA GLU A 91 -0.14 -15.26 -16.24
C GLU A 91 -0.82 -16.15 -15.20
N GLN A 92 -0.05 -16.73 -14.25
CA GLN A 92 -0.61 -17.51 -13.14
C GLN A 92 -1.62 -16.69 -12.33
N ALA A 93 -1.30 -15.43 -12.02
CA ALA A 93 -2.18 -14.52 -11.26
C ALA A 93 -3.48 -14.20 -12.01
N LEU A 94 -3.38 -13.86 -13.29
CA LEU A 94 -4.52 -13.51 -14.13
C LEU A 94 -5.45 -14.70 -14.32
N MET A 95 -4.90 -15.89 -14.62
CA MET A 95 -5.70 -17.10 -14.79
C MET A 95 -6.40 -17.51 -13.48
N THR A 96 -5.73 -17.38 -12.34
CA THR A 96 -6.34 -17.62 -11.02
C THR A 96 -7.51 -16.68 -10.78
N ALA A 97 -7.31 -15.37 -11.00
CA ALA A 97 -8.36 -14.37 -10.82
C ALA A 97 -9.55 -14.61 -11.77
N ALA A 98 -9.29 -14.95 -13.03
CA ALA A 98 -10.33 -15.25 -14.01
C ALA A 98 -11.20 -16.43 -13.56
N VAL A 99 -10.59 -17.54 -13.14
CA VAL A 99 -11.32 -18.72 -12.65
C VAL A 99 -12.14 -18.40 -11.39
N GLN A 100 -11.58 -17.63 -10.45
CA GLN A 100 -12.33 -17.20 -9.27
C GLN A 100 -13.55 -16.35 -9.62
N ASN A 101 -13.41 -15.43 -10.58
CA ASN A 101 -14.52 -14.61 -11.04
C ASN A 101 -15.59 -15.44 -11.75
N MET A 102 -15.20 -16.36 -12.64
CA MET A 102 -16.14 -17.27 -13.30
C MET A 102 -16.90 -18.13 -12.30
N LYS A 103 -16.21 -18.71 -11.30
CA LYS A 103 -16.84 -19.49 -10.22
C LYS A 103 -17.84 -18.63 -9.43
N LYS A 104 -17.48 -17.38 -9.11
CA LYS A 104 -18.36 -16.46 -8.39
C LYS A 104 -19.62 -16.12 -9.19
N ILE A 105 -19.48 -15.89 -10.50
CA ILE A 105 -20.61 -15.63 -11.41
C ILE A 105 -21.53 -16.86 -11.45
N ALA A 106 -20.98 -18.05 -11.70
CA ALA A 106 -21.75 -19.29 -11.75
C ALA A 106 -22.53 -19.55 -10.45
N LEU A 107 -21.89 -19.38 -9.28
CA LEU A 107 -22.54 -19.51 -7.97
C LEU A 107 -23.62 -18.47 -7.72
N HIS A 108 -23.51 -17.28 -8.32
CA HIS A 108 -24.53 -16.26 -8.19
C HIS A 108 -25.76 -16.59 -9.04
N LEU A 109 -25.53 -16.97 -10.30
CA LEU A 109 -26.59 -17.38 -11.23
C LEU A 109 -27.34 -18.62 -10.71
N ALA A 110 -26.62 -19.61 -10.17
CA ALA A 110 -27.23 -20.82 -9.60
C ALA A 110 -28.09 -20.59 -8.34
N LYS A 111 -28.02 -19.40 -7.72
CA LYS A 111 -28.90 -19.01 -6.61
C LYS A 111 -30.09 -18.16 -7.06
N GLN A 112 -30.06 -17.70 -8.31
CA GLN A 112 -31.11 -16.87 -8.91
C GLN A 112 -32.12 -17.70 -9.70
N GLY A 113 -31.70 -18.85 -10.24
CA GLY A 113 -32.59 -19.91 -10.72
C GLY A 113 -33.00 -20.82 -9.58
#